data_AF-A0A0F8W687-F1
#
_entry.id   AF-A0A0F8W687-F1
#
_cell.length_a   1.000
_cell.length_b   1.000
_cell.length_c   1.000
_cell.angle_alpha   90.00
_cell.angle_beta   90.00
_cell.angle_gamma   90.00
#
_symmetry.space_group_name_H-M   'P 1'
#
loop_
_entity.id
_entity.type
_entity.pdbx_description
1 polymer ?
#
loop_
_entity_poly.entity_id
_entity_poly.type
_entity_poly.pdbx_seq_one_letter_code
_entity_poly.pdbx_strand_id
1 'polypeptide(L)'
;MMEEIIQAIRDERARQDLMWGAATERNLSPQSWNTILMEEVGEVARASLEGDPVEYVEELVQVAAVAVAALEDHYEQQTTPPIVEDSSSDNLCIPPGGGSSAAIEYIQEEKKQ
;
A
#
# COMPACT_ATOMS: atom_id res chain seq x y z
N MET A 1 -0.54 21.62 -5.66
CA MET A 1 -0.35 20.45 -6.56
C MET A 1 0.12 19.21 -5.82
N MET A 2 1.42 18.96 -5.59
CA MET A 2 1.86 17.71 -4.93
C MET A 2 1.26 17.54 -3.53
N GLU A 3 1.28 18.60 -2.73
CA GLU A 3 0.70 18.60 -1.37
C GLU A 3 -0.81 18.27 -1.40
N GLU A 4 -1.55 18.85 -2.33
CA GLU A 4 -2.98 18.58 -2.50
C GLU A 4 -3.26 17.13 -2.90
N ILE A 5 -2.40 16.54 -3.76
CA ILE A 5 -2.52 15.12 -4.15
C ILE A 5 -2.29 14.22 -2.93
N ILE A 6 -1.23 14.49 -2.15
CA ILE A 6 -0.97 13.73 -0.92
C ILE A 6 -2.11 13.91 0.07
N GLN A 7 -2.69 15.11 0.19
CA GLN A 7 -3.84 15.34 1.04
C GLN A 7 -5.07 14.56 0.57
N ALA A 8 -5.35 14.52 -0.73
CA ALA A 8 -6.45 13.71 -1.28
C ALA A 8 -6.29 12.22 -0.96
N ILE A 9 -5.07 11.68 -1.05
CA ILE A 9 -4.77 10.29 -0.67
C ILE A 9 -4.99 10.07 0.83
N ARG A 10 -4.60 11.02 1.68
CA ARG A 10 -4.84 10.94 3.14
C ARG A 10 -6.34 10.97 3.47
N ASP A 11 -7.09 11.85 2.82
CA ASP A 11 -8.52 12.01 3.03
C ASP A 11 -9.27 10.75 2.59
N GLU A 12 -8.92 10.21 1.42
CA GLU A 12 -9.46 8.94 0.95
C GLU A 12 -9.10 7.80 1.90
N ARG A 13 -7.84 7.69 2.33
CA ARG A 13 -7.41 6.67 3.29
C ARG A 13 -8.23 6.72 4.59
N ALA A 14 -8.49 7.91 5.13
CA ALA A 14 -9.33 8.09 6.31
C ALA A 14 -10.79 7.68 6.06
N ARG A 15 -11.34 7.98 4.86
CA ARG A 15 -12.68 7.53 4.47
C ARG A 15 -12.77 6.00 4.43
N GLN A 16 -11.77 5.34 3.84
CA GLN A 16 -11.70 3.87 3.77
C GLN A 16 -11.62 3.24 5.16
N ASP A 17 -10.88 3.85 6.10
CA ASP A 17 -10.85 3.41 7.51
C ASP A 17 -12.19 3.52 8.20
N LEU A 18 -12.92 4.60 7.95
CA LEU A 18 -14.26 4.77 8.50
C LEU A 18 -15.23 3.70 7.99
N MET A 19 -15.09 3.29 6.72
CA MET A 19 -15.99 2.32 6.09
C MET A 19 -15.70 0.88 6.47
N TRP A 20 -14.42 0.50 6.56
CA TRP A 20 -14.00 -0.90 6.65
C TRP A 20 -13.11 -1.19 7.85
N GLY A 21 -12.96 -0.25 8.78
CA GLY A 21 -12.02 -0.35 9.91
C GLY A 21 -10.58 -0.07 9.48
N ALA A 22 -9.67 0.04 10.45
CA ALA A 22 -8.26 0.31 10.17
C ALA A 22 -7.64 -0.82 9.32
N ALA A 23 -6.72 -0.51 8.40
CA ALA A 23 -6.09 -1.53 7.54
C ALA A 23 -5.50 -2.70 8.34
N THR A 24 -4.79 -2.39 9.42
CA THR A 24 -4.15 -3.36 10.32
C THR A 24 -5.15 -4.24 11.07
N GLU A 25 -6.37 -3.76 11.28
CA GLU A 25 -7.44 -4.54 11.92
C GLU A 25 -8.09 -5.53 10.95
N ARG A 26 -7.97 -5.29 9.64
CA ARG A 26 -8.53 -6.18 8.60
C ARG A 26 -7.71 -7.47 8.47
N ASN A 27 -6.42 -7.45 8.83
CA ASN A 27 -5.49 -8.57 8.84
C ASN A 27 -5.63 -9.43 7.57
N LEU A 28 -5.53 -8.77 6.41
CA LEU A 28 -5.77 -9.41 5.13
C LEU A 28 -4.50 -10.06 4.61
N SER A 29 -4.66 -11.14 3.84
CA SER A 29 -3.54 -11.75 3.15
C SER A 29 -3.01 -10.83 2.03
N PRO A 30 -1.74 -10.95 1.63
CA PRO A 30 -1.21 -10.23 0.46
C PRO A 30 -2.05 -10.45 -0.81
N GLN A 31 -2.62 -11.65 -0.99
CA GLN A 31 -3.50 -11.95 -2.12
C GLN A 31 -4.80 -11.15 -2.05
N SER A 32 -5.41 -11.03 -0.87
CA SER A 32 -6.62 -10.23 -0.64
C SER A 32 -6.35 -8.74 -0.92
N TRP A 33 -5.23 -8.20 -0.43
CA TRP A 33 -4.83 -6.83 -0.76
C TRP A 33 -4.60 -6.62 -2.25
N ASN A 34 -3.94 -7.57 -2.92
CA ASN A 34 -3.75 -7.50 -4.36
C ASN A 34 -5.08 -7.54 -5.13
N THR A 35 -6.06 -8.31 -4.66
CA THR A 35 -7.41 -8.30 -5.25
C THR A 35 -8.06 -6.92 -5.15
N ILE A 36 -8.05 -6.30 -3.97
CA ILE A 36 -8.62 -4.97 -3.76
C ILE A 36 -7.89 -3.93 -4.61
N LEU A 37 -6.55 -3.97 -4.65
CA LEU A 37 -5.76 -3.07 -5.48
C LEU A 37 -6.12 -3.19 -6.98
N MET A 38 -6.38 -4.41 -7.45
CA MET A 38 -6.79 -4.65 -8.84
C MET A 38 -8.22 -4.26 -9.15
N GLU A 39 -9.09 -4.19 -8.15
CA GLU A 39 -10.42 -3.60 -8.28
C GLU A 39 -10.28 -2.11 -8.61
N GLU A 40 -9.54 -1.35 -7.80
CA GLU A 40 -9.32 0.09 -8.02
C GLU A 40 -8.61 0.39 -9.35
N VAL A 41 -7.61 -0.41 -9.74
CA VAL A 41 -6.96 -0.26 -11.05
C VAL A 41 -7.93 -0.56 -12.20
N GLY A 42 -8.86 -1.50 -11.99
CA GLY A 42 -9.93 -1.78 -12.93
C GLY A 42 -10.85 -0.58 -13.13
N GLU A 43 -11.19 0.13 -12.04
CA GLU A 43 -12.01 1.35 -12.09
C GLU A 43 -11.27 2.50 -12.79
N VAL A 44 -9.97 2.69 -12.54
CA VAL A 44 -9.13 3.63 -13.31
C VAL A 44 -9.20 3.34 -14.82
N ALA A 45 -9.09 2.06 -15.19
CA ALA A 45 -9.14 1.64 -16.59
C ALA A 45 -10.51 1.90 -17.21
N ARG A 46 -11.60 1.62 -16.47
CA ARG A 46 -12.97 1.92 -16.90
C ARG A 46 -13.17 3.41 -17.12
N ALA A 47 -12.85 4.25 -16.14
CA ALA A 47 -12.99 5.71 -16.24
C ALA A 47 -12.19 6.27 -17.43
N SER A 48 -10.98 5.75 -17.67
CA SER A 48 -10.19 6.12 -18.84
C SER A 48 -10.84 5.72 -20.18
N LEU A 49 -11.48 4.55 -20.25
CA LEU A 49 -12.17 4.08 -21.46
C LEU A 49 -13.44 4.86 -21.72
N GLU A 50 -14.16 5.24 -20.67
CA GLU A 50 -15.39 6.03 -20.73
C GLU A 50 -15.11 7.52 -20.96
N GLY A 51 -13.86 7.95 -20.79
CA GLY A 51 -13.45 9.34 -20.99
C GLY A 51 -13.94 10.25 -19.87
N ASP A 52 -14.08 9.73 -18.65
CA ASP A 52 -14.43 10.50 -17.46
C ASP A 52 -13.14 10.96 -16.74
N PRO A 53 -12.72 12.23 -16.93
CA PRO A 53 -11.48 12.72 -16.32
C PRO A 53 -11.61 12.98 -14.82
N VAL A 54 -12.83 13.08 -14.28
CA VAL A 54 -13.04 13.30 -12.84
C VAL A 54 -12.89 11.97 -12.13
N GLU A 55 -13.66 10.98 -12.57
CA GLU A 55 -13.61 9.63 -12.02
C GLU A 55 -12.20 9.04 -12.19
N TYR A 56 -11.53 9.26 -13.33
CA TYR A 56 -10.15 8.82 -13.53
C TYR A 56 -9.19 9.30 -12.42
N VAL A 57 -9.32 10.54 -11.97
CA VAL A 57 -8.47 11.10 -10.90
C VAL A 57 -8.90 10.56 -9.55
N GLU A 58 -10.21 10.44 -9.30
CA GLU A 58 -10.74 9.84 -8.07
C GLU A 58 -10.22 8.40 -7.89
N GLU A 59 -10.30 7.57 -8.92
CA GLU A 59 -9.83 6.18 -8.85
C GLU A 59 -8.30 6.06 -8.70
N LEU A 60 -7.52 6.98 -9.28
CA LEU A 60 -6.07 7.01 -9.03
C LEU A 60 -5.75 7.31 -7.56
N VAL A 61 -6.55 8.15 -6.91
CA VAL A 61 -6.42 8.42 -5.47
C VAL A 61 -6.80 7.17 -4.66
N GLN A 62 -7.85 6.45 -5.04
CA GLN A 62 -8.25 5.19 -4.39
C GLN A 62 -7.16 4.12 -4.52
N VAL A 63 -6.58 3.92 -5.72
CA VAL A 63 -5.43 3.03 -5.94
C VAL A 63 -4.27 3.36 -4.99
N ALA A 64 -3.91 4.64 -4.88
CA ALA A 64 -2.83 5.06 -4.00
C ALA A 64 -3.16 4.84 -2.52
N ALA A 65 -4.40 5.11 -2.11
CA ALA A 65 -4.86 4.88 -0.73
C ALA A 65 -4.84 3.39 -0.36
N VAL A 66 -5.29 2.50 -1.26
CA VAL A 66 -5.24 1.03 -1.06
C VAL A 66 -3.80 0.54 -1.00
N ALA A 67 -2.90 1.06 -1.83
CA ALA A 67 -1.49 0.69 -1.77
C ALA A 67 -0.85 1.09 -0.42
N VAL A 68 -1.19 2.26 0.12
CA VAL A 68 -0.76 2.69 1.46
C VAL A 68 -1.35 1.77 2.52
N ALA A 69 -2.65 1.48 2.46
CA ALA A 69 -3.34 0.57 3.39
C ALA A 69 -2.68 -0.83 3.45
N ALA A 70 -2.34 -1.39 2.28
CA ALA A 70 -1.68 -2.68 2.19
C ALA A 70 -0.26 -2.66 2.79
N LEU A 71 0.49 -1.56 2.61
CA LEU A 71 1.81 -1.40 3.23
C LEU A 71 1.71 -1.25 4.75
N GLU A 72 0.73 -0.48 5.25
CA GLU A 72 0.45 -0.35 6.68
C GLU A 72 0.20 -1.73 7.32
N ASP A 73 -0.71 -2.52 6.75
CA ASP A 73 -1.01 -3.88 7.23
C ASP A 73 0.22 -4.81 7.13
N HIS A 74 0.96 -4.75 6.02
CA HIS A 74 2.16 -5.56 5.83
C HIS A 74 3.27 -5.28 6.88
N TYR A 75 3.53 -4.02 7.19
CA TYR A 75 4.53 -3.65 8.19
C TYR A 75 4.05 -3.93 9.61
N GLU A 76 2.76 -3.80 9.90
CA GLU A 76 2.20 -4.19 11.20
C GLU A 76 2.31 -5.71 11.43
N GLN A 77 2.01 -6.51 10.41
CA GLN A 77 2.15 -7.98 10.48
C GLN A 77 3.61 -8.43 10.69
N GLN A 78 4.60 -7.66 10.22
CA GLN A 78 6.02 -7.95 10.45
C GLN A 78 6.56 -7.45 11.80
N THR A 79 5.94 -6.43 12.38
CA THR A 79 6.31 -5.89 13.70
C THR A 79 5.65 -6.65 14.85
N THR A 80 4.74 -7.58 14.56
CA THR A 80 4.31 -8.60 15.51
C THR A 80 5.34 -9.73 15.52
N PRO A 81 6.31 -9.77 16.46
CA PRO A 81 7.25 -10.87 16.48
C PRO A 81 6.49 -12.19 16.75
N PRO A 82 6.88 -13.32 16.13
CA PRO A 82 6.63 -14.60 16.77
C PRO A 82 7.21 -14.50 18.19
N ILE A 83 6.53 -15.02 19.21
CA ILE A 83 7.06 -15.07 20.57
C ILE A 83 8.41 -15.80 20.51
N VAL A 84 9.49 -15.04 20.41
CA VAL A 84 10.87 -15.48 20.43
C VAL A 84 11.59 -14.42 21.24
N GLU A 85 11.91 -14.77 22.47
CA GLU A 85 12.87 -14.01 23.26
C GLU A 85 14.22 -14.06 22.54
N ASP A 86 14.62 -12.98 21.87
CA ASP A 86 16.06 -12.67 21.81
C ASP A 86 16.33 -11.18 21.54
N SER A 87 17.36 -10.72 22.24
CA SER A 87 17.88 -9.37 22.36
C SER A 87 18.94 -9.09 21.31
N SER A 88 18.63 -8.28 20.29
CA SER A 88 19.67 -7.51 19.60
C SER A 88 19.05 -6.34 18.84
N SER A 89 19.26 -5.14 19.37
CA SER A 89 18.95 -3.87 18.74
C SER A 89 19.99 -3.55 17.67
N ASP A 90 19.60 -3.43 16.40
CA ASP A 90 20.42 -2.71 15.43
C ASP A 90 19.59 -1.96 14.36
N ASN A 91 19.49 -0.65 14.61
CA ASN A 91 19.43 0.50 13.71
C ASN A 91 18.92 0.32 12.25
N LEU A 92 17.70 0.80 12.01
CA LEU A 92 17.21 1.17 10.68
C LEU A 92 17.95 2.41 10.14
N CYS A 93 18.76 2.23 9.09
CA CYS A 93 19.20 3.30 8.20
C CYS A 93 18.38 3.19 6.91
N ILE A 94 17.45 4.13 6.67
CA ILE A 94 16.64 4.18 5.45
C ILE A 94 17.38 5.05 4.42
N PRO A 95 17.88 4.49 3.30
CA PRO A 95 18.53 5.28 2.26
C PRO A 95 17.51 6.10 1.43
N PRO A 96 17.93 7.27 0.89
CA PRO A 96 17.07 8.15 0.11
C PRO A 96 16.96 7.63 -1.33
N GLY A 97 16.10 6.64 -1.53
CA GLY A 97 15.73 6.14 -2.84
C GLY A 97 14.37 5.46 -2.72
N GLY A 98 13.37 6.01 -3.38
CA GLY A 98 12.04 5.40 -3.41
C GLY A 98 12.12 3.96 -3.93
N GLY A 99 11.45 3.06 -3.22
CA GLY A 99 11.60 1.61 -3.35
C GLY A 99 12.45 1.08 -2.20
N SER A 100 11.81 0.49 -1.19
CA SER A 100 12.50 -0.16 -0.08
C SER A 100 13.62 -1.07 -0.63
N SER A 101 14.84 -0.93 -0.13
CA SER A 101 16.00 -1.74 -0.55
C SER A 101 15.69 -3.25 -0.52
N ALA A 102 14.80 -3.68 0.39
CA ALA A 102 14.33 -5.05 0.49
C ALA A 102 13.55 -5.54 -0.74
N ALA A 103 12.75 -4.68 -1.39
CA ALA A 103 12.01 -5.05 -2.59
C ALA A 103 12.94 -5.22 -3.81
N ILE A 104 14.00 -4.42 -3.87
CA ILE A 104 15.04 -4.55 -4.91
C ILE A 104 15.85 -5.83 -4.71
N GLU A 105 16.18 -6.17 -3.46
CA GLU A 105 16.88 -7.42 -3.12
C GLU A 105 16.05 -8.66 -3.48
N TYR A 106 14.76 -8.70 -3.14
CA TYR A 106 13.86 -9.81 -3.49
C TYR A 106 13.83 -10.09 -5.01
N ILE A 107 13.70 -9.04 -5.83
CA ILE A 107 13.68 -9.16 -7.30
C ILE A 107 15.02 -9.65 -7.86
N GLN A 108 16.14 -9.34 -7.18
CA GLN A 108 17.47 -9.78 -7.59
C GLN A 108 17.76 -11.23 -7.20
N GLU A 109 17.14 -11.75 -6.14
CA GLU A 109 17.29 -13.14 -5.71
C GLU A 109 16.48 -14.12 -6.56
N GLU A 110 15.25 -13.78 -6.94
CA GLU A 110 14.44 -14.67 -7.80
C GLU A 110 15.06 -14.90 -9.20
N LYS A 111 15.81 -13.92 -9.73
CA LYS A 111 16.47 -14.03 -11.04
C LYS A 111 17.72 -14.93 -11.03
N LYS A 112 18.12 -15.46 -9.88
CA LYS A 112 19.27 -16.37 -9.73
C LYS A 112 18.88 -17.85 -9.65
N GLN A 113 17.58 -18.17 -9.60
CA GLN A 113 17.05 -19.54 -9.70
C GLN A 113 16.72 -19.90 -11.15
#